data_AF-A0A9P9WJV5-F1
#
_entry.id   AF-A0A9P9WJV5-F1
#
_cell.length_a   1.000
_cell.length_b   1.000
_cell.length_c   1.000
_cell.angle_alpha   90.00
_cell.angle_beta   90.00
_cell.angle_gamma   90.00
#
_symmetry.space_group_name_H-M   'P 1'
#
loop_
_entity.id
_entity.type
_entity.pdbx_description
1 polymer ?
#
loop_
_entity_poly.entity_id
_entity_poly.type
_entity_poly.pdbx_seq_one_letter_code
_entity_poly.pdbx_strand_id
1 'polypeptide(L)'
;MSSYQILPGAEDSVWETSTRCAELKQKLMEAPVPRETNKIVCFGPVSLTYDLHCLDNDNPNNQRFSSTTQHAAAVAMAEVLKLKTGNMVKLLAEDPWYDSASKHVLRQEGFQVIEGHGGRGFLEVDEHSLVFTVRCNVPVKQVVGELVQPAALVWAPVNLTDITNGKWNKEIMNGKTTVIV
;
A
#
# COMPACT_ATOMS: atom_id res chain seq x y z
N MET A 1 -21.81 20.32 -9.36
CA MET A 1 -20.71 19.85 -8.49
C MET A 1 -21.33 18.91 -7.47
N SER A 2 -21.34 17.61 -7.74
CA SER A 2 -21.83 16.60 -6.79
C SER A 2 -20.67 16.20 -5.90
N SER A 3 -20.76 16.48 -4.61
CA SER A 3 -19.78 16.07 -3.60
C SER A 3 -19.93 14.57 -3.35
N TYR A 4 -19.00 13.76 -3.85
CA TYR A 4 -18.87 12.38 -3.41
C TYR A 4 -18.27 12.39 -2.00
N GLN A 5 -19.08 12.07 -0.99
CA GLN A 5 -18.60 11.77 0.35
C GLN A 5 -17.93 10.40 0.31
N ILE A 6 -16.66 10.33 0.68
CA ILE A 6 -15.98 9.09 1.04
C ILE A 6 -16.71 8.57 2.28
N LEU A 7 -17.37 7.42 2.20
CA LEU A 7 -17.98 6.74 3.34
C LEU A 7 -16.92 5.78 3.93
N PRO A 8 -16.13 6.18 4.94
CA PRO A 8 -14.97 5.43 5.43
C PRO A 8 -15.43 4.35 6.42
N GLY A 9 -16.23 3.38 5.99
CA GLY A 9 -16.70 2.35 6.92
C GLY A 9 -17.41 1.14 6.32
N ALA A 10 -18.02 1.28 5.14
CA ALA A 10 -18.63 0.12 4.49
C ALA A 10 -17.57 -0.83 3.91
N GLU A 11 -16.50 -0.31 3.32
CA GLU A 11 -15.42 -1.13 2.73
C GLU A 11 -14.50 -1.73 3.80
N ASP A 12 -14.24 -1.01 4.89
CA ASP A 12 -13.41 -1.50 6.00
C ASP A 12 -14.05 -2.71 6.68
N SER A 13 -15.36 -2.64 6.98
CA SER A 13 -16.10 -3.78 7.54
C SER A 13 -16.15 -5.00 6.60
N VAL A 14 -16.20 -4.77 5.28
CA VAL A 14 -16.16 -5.85 4.28
C VAL A 14 -14.77 -6.49 4.20
N TRP A 15 -13.69 -5.69 4.27
CA TRP A 15 -12.33 -6.22 4.33
C TRP A 15 -12.10 -7.01 5.62
N GLU A 16 -12.43 -6.45 6.77
CA GLU A 16 -12.21 -7.05 8.09
C GLU A 16 -12.86 -8.43 8.24
N THR A 17 -14.05 -8.60 7.66
CA THR A 17 -14.80 -9.86 7.68
C THR A 17 -14.43 -10.82 6.54
N SER A 18 -13.58 -10.39 5.61
CA SER A 18 -13.20 -11.20 4.45
C SER A 18 -12.22 -12.32 4.79
N THR A 19 -12.32 -13.43 4.05
CA THR A 19 -11.35 -14.55 4.14
C THR A 19 -9.92 -14.09 3.86
N ARG A 20 -9.73 -13.12 2.95
CA ARG A 20 -8.40 -12.59 2.61
C ARG A 20 -7.75 -11.86 3.78
N CYS A 21 -8.52 -11.08 4.56
CA CYS A 21 -8.01 -10.45 5.76
C CYS A 21 -7.62 -11.50 6.82
N ALA A 22 -8.47 -12.51 7.04
CA ALA A 22 -8.16 -13.60 7.95
C ALA A 22 -6.88 -14.36 7.54
N GLU A 23 -6.74 -14.70 6.26
CA GLU A 23 -5.54 -15.35 5.71
C GLU A 23 -4.28 -14.49 5.85
N LEU A 24 -4.38 -13.18 5.59
CA LEU A 24 -3.27 -12.24 5.78
C LEU A 24 -2.84 -12.21 7.25
N LYS A 25 -3.81 -12.03 8.17
CA LYS A 25 -3.55 -11.99 9.60
C LYS A 25 -2.90 -13.29 10.08
N GLN A 26 -3.40 -14.44 9.63
CA GLN A 26 -2.82 -15.75 9.97
C GLN A 26 -1.38 -15.88 9.45
N LYS A 27 -1.13 -15.61 8.16
CA LYS A 27 0.21 -15.73 7.57
C LYS A 27 1.22 -14.83 8.27
N LEU A 28 0.83 -13.61 8.62
CA LEU A 28 1.71 -12.69 9.33
C LEU A 28 1.96 -13.13 10.79
N MET A 29 0.96 -13.71 11.45
CA MET A 29 1.14 -14.35 12.77
C MET A 29 2.12 -15.52 12.73
N GLU A 30 2.11 -16.32 11.67
CA GLU A 30 3.03 -17.46 11.47
C GLU A 30 4.43 -17.03 11.04
N ALA A 31 4.56 -15.89 10.34
CA ALA A 31 5.84 -15.42 9.82
C ALA A 31 6.87 -15.13 10.94
N PRO A 32 8.16 -15.42 10.70
CA PRO A 32 9.24 -15.16 11.66
C PRO A 32 9.64 -13.67 11.64
N VAL A 33 8.76 -12.80 12.13
CA VAL A 33 9.04 -11.36 12.26
C VAL A 33 9.77 -11.07 13.58
N PRO A 34 10.92 -10.35 13.57
CA PRO A 34 11.65 -9.93 14.77
C PRO A 34 10.78 -9.17 15.77
N ARG A 35 11.07 -9.33 17.06
CA ARG A 35 10.33 -8.66 18.15
C ARG A 35 10.53 -7.17 18.16
N GLU A 36 11.60 -6.67 17.56
CA GLU A 36 11.98 -5.26 17.49
C GLU A 36 11.19 -4.52 16.40
N THR A 37 10.46 -5.25 15.55
CA THR A 37 9.66 -4.67 14.46
C THR A 37 8.63 -3.69 15.03
N ASN A 38 8.69 -2.43 14.60
CA ASN A 38 7.93 -1.34 15.20
C ASN A 38 7.33 -0.36 14.18
N LYS A 39 7.47 -0.65 12.88
CA LYS A 39 6.89 0.19 11.82
C LYS A 39 6.59 -0.60 10.56
N ILE A 40 5.59 -0.12 9.83
CA ILE A 40 5.24 -0.55 8.48
C ILE A 40 5.46 0.63 7.56
N VAL A 41 6.24 0.44 6.49
CA VAL A 41 6.45 1.44 5.44
C VAL A 41 5.72 0.98 4.18
N CYS A 42 4.68 1.72 3.79
CA CYS A 42 3.83 1.43 2.64
C CYS A 42 4.29 2.23 1.41
N PHE A 43 4.54 1.55 0.30
CA PHE A 43 4.87 2.16 -0.99
C PHE A 43 3.83 1.84 -2.06
N GLY A 44 3.38 2.86 -2.77
CA GLY A 44 2.43 2.72 -3.88
C GLY A 44 0.97 2.37 -3.53
N PRO A 45 0.41 2.61 -2.32
CA PRO A 45 -1.03 2.54 -2.20
C PRO A 45 -1.62 3.72 -2.99
N VAL A 46 -2.30 3.43 -4.09
CA VAL A 46 -2.85 4.46 -5.00
C VAL A 46 -3.79 5.42 -4.24
N SER A 47 -4.07 6.62 -4.73
CA SER A 47 -5.01 7.55 -4.08
C SER A 47 -6.40 6.91 -3.81
N LEU A 48 -6.95 7.12 -2.61
CA LEU A 48 -8.31 6.66 -2.24
C LEU A 48 -9.39 7.28 -3.14
N THR A 49 -9.17 8.51 -3.61
CA THR A 49 -10.07 9.19 -4.55
C THR A 49 -10.02 8.61 -5.97
N TYR A 50 -8.92 7.94 -6.34
CA TYR A 50 -8.77 7.32 -7.66
C TYR A 50 -9.53 6.00 -7.77
N ASP A 51 -9.71 5.29 -6.65
CA ASP A 51 -10.55 4.09 -6.60
C ASP A 51 -11.99 4.39 -7.03
N LEU A 52 -12.55 5.54 -6.59
CA LEU A 52 -13.90 5.98 -6.99
C LEU A 52 -14.06 6.12 -8.51
N HIS A 53 -12.99 6.45 -9.23
CA HIS A 53 -12.99 6.54 -10.69
C HIS A 53 -12.77 5.19 -11.39
N CYS A 54 -12.32 4.17 -10.65
CA CYS A 54 -12.04 2.83 -11.17
C CYS A 54 -13.16 1.82 -10.90
N LEU A 55 -14.15 2.15 -10.05
CA LEU A 55 -15.34 1.34 -9.78
C LEU A 55 -16.23 1.13 -11.02
N ASP A 56 -16.00 1.88 -12.11
CA ASP A 56 -16.75 1.78 -13.37
C ASP A 56 -16.27 0.65 -14.31
N ASN A 57 -15.31 -0.18 -13.90
CA ASN A 57 -14.87 -1.32 -14.69
C ASN A 57 -15.46 -2.64 -14.17
N ASP A 58 -16.60 -3.03 -14.76
CA ASP A 58 -17.31 -4.33 -14.65
C ASP A 58 -16.48 -5.56 -15.11
N ASN A 59 -15.14 -5.51 -15.05
CA ASN A 59 -14.30 -6.64 -15.43
C ASN A 59 -13.97 -7.50 -14.20
N PRO A 60 -14.65 -8.64 -13.98
CA PRO A 60 -14.40 -9.54 -12.84
C PRO A 60 -13.00 -10.18 -12.85
N ASN A 61 -12.27 -10.12 -13.97
CA ASN A 61 -10.87 -10.58 -14.05
C ASN A 61 -9.88 -9.50 -13.60
N ASN A 62 -10.33 -8.28 -13.38
CA ASN A 62 -9.50 -7.19 -12.87
C ASN A 62 -9.46 -7.31 -11.35
N GLN A 63 -8.65 -8.24 -10.83
CA GLN A 63 -8.41 -8.46 -9.38
C GLN A 63 -7.61 -7.30 -8.76
N ARG A 64 -8.03 -6.07 -9.04
CA ARG A 64 -7.46 -4.86 -8.47
C ARG A 64 -7.94 -4.79 -7.04
N PHE A 65 -7.02 -5.03 -6.10
CA PHE A 65 -7.22 -4.54 -4.74
C PHE A 65 -7.41 -3.03 -4.80
N SER A 66 -8.55 -2.54 -4.29
CA SER A 66 -8.76 -1.11 -4.11
C SER A 66 -7.65 -0.57 -3.20
N SER A 67 -7.23 0.66 -3.42
CA SER A 67 -6.43 1.40 -2.45
C SER A 67 -7.02 1.31 -1.05
N THR A 68 -8.34 1.42 -0.88
CA THR A 68 -8.97 1.25 0.45
C THR A 68 -8.59 -0.10 1.06
N THR A 69 -8.70 -1.19 0.30
CA THR A 69 -8.34 -2.54 0.76
C THR A 69 -6.86 -2.65 1.12
N GLN A 70 -5.98 -1.99 0.37
CA GLN A 70 -4.53 -2.00 0.65
C GLN A 70 -4.21 -1.27 1.95
N HIS A 71 -4.84 -0.12 2.20
CA HIS A 71 -4.70 0.61 3.46
C HIS A 71 -5.27 -0.18 4.64
N ALA A 72 -6.47 -0.75 4.49
CA ALA A 72 -7.08 -1.61 5.50
C ALA A 72 -6.23 -2.86 5.78
N ALA A 73 -5.55 -3.42 4.78
CA ALA A 73 -4.57 -4.49 4.95
C ALA A 73 -3.36 -4.02 5.78
N ALA A 74 -2.83 -2.82 5.52
CA ALA A 74 -1.73 -2.26 6.32
C ALA A 74 -2.13 -2.05 7.78
N VAL A 75 -3.34 -1.54 8.04
CA VAL A 75 -3.90 -1.44 9.40
C VAL A 75 -3.99 -2.81 10.06
N ALA A 76 -4.57 -3.80 9.39
CA ALA A 76 -4.66 -5.18 9.89
C ALA A 76 -3.28 -5.80 10.21
N MET A 77 -2.26 -5.52 9.39
CA MET A 77 -0.89 -5.95 9.66
C MET A 77 -0.31 -5.26 10.89
N ALA A 78 -0.57 -3.96 11.10
CA ALA A 78 -0.13 -3.24 12.29
C ALA A 78 -0.72 -3.83 13.58
N GLU A 79 -2.01 -4.20 13.56
CA GLU A 79 -2.67 -4.87 14.68
C GLU A 79 -1.99 -6.21 15.00
N VAL A 80 -1.74 -7.02 13.98
CA VAL A 80 -1.08 -8.32 14.13
C VAL A 80 0.34 -8.17 14.67
N LEU A 81 1.12 -7.23 14.12
CA LEU A 81 2.47 -6.95 14.60
C LEU A 81 2.45 -6.47 16.05
N LYS A 82 1.51 -5.60 16.43
CA LYS A 82 1.35 -5.14 17.80
C LYS A 82 1.07 -6.31 18.76
N LEU A 83 0.17 -7.23 18.38
CA LEU A 83 -0.12 -8.42 19.17
C LEU A 83 1.09 -9.37 19.28
N LYS A 84 1.82 -9.56 18.17
CA LYS A 84 2.96 -10.49 18.09
C LYS A 84 4.21 -9.98 18.80
N THR A 85 4.49 -8.68 18.70
CA THR A 85 5.73 -8.07 19.20
C THR A 85 5.56 -7.36 20.54
N GLY A 86 4.35 -6.90 20.87
CA GLY A 86 4.07 -6.01 22.00
C GLY A 86 4.42 -4.54 21.73
N ASN A 87 4.95 -4.21 20.56
CA ASN A 87 5.35 -2.84 20.21
C ASN A 87 4.19 -2.02 19.69
N MET A 88 4.30 -0.69 19.89
CA MET A 88 3.56 0.25 19.08
C MET A 88 4.10 0.24 17.65
N VAL A 89 3.22 0.05 16.67
CA VAL A 89 3.59 -0.03 15.25
C VAL A 89 3.22 1.27 14.55
N LYS A 90 4.22 1.98 14.03
CA LYS A 90 3.98 3.17 13.20
C LYS A 90 3.55 2.75 11.79
N LEU A 91 2.50 3.37 11.28
CA LEU A 91 2.08 3.23 9.89
C LEU A 91 2.63 4.41 9.09
N LEU A 92 3.54 4.17 8.15
CA LEU A 92 4.03 5.18 7.23
C LEU A 92 3.57 4.86 5.82
N ALA A 93 3.19 5.88 5.05
CA ALA A 93 2.79 5.69 3.66
C ALA A 93 3.36 6.79 2.76
N GLU A 94 3.96 6.39 1.65
CA GLU A 94 4.38 7.27 0.56
C GLU A 94 3.67 6.86 -0.74
N ASP A 95 2.95 7.80 -1.33
CA ASP A 95 2.45 7.70 -2.70
C ASP A 95 2.44 9.11 -3.35
N PRO A 96 3.10 9.29 -4.51
CA PRO A 96 3.12 10.57 -5.22
C PRO A 96 1.73 11.08 -5.65
N TRP A 97 0.74 10.20 -5.76
CA TRP A 97 -0.62 10.51 -6.20
C TRP A 97 -1.59 10.82 -5.06
N TYR A 98 -1.16 10.79 -3.79
CA TYR A 98 -2.02 11.24 -2.70
C TYR A 98 -2.40 12.71 -2.83
N ASP A 99 -3.69 12.95 -3.02
CA ASP A 99 -4.31 14.27 -2.90
C ASP A 99 -4.58 14.64 -1.43
N SER A 100 -4.95 15.90 -1.19
CA SER A 100 -5.20 16.40 0.16
C SER A 100 -6.30 15.63 0.89
N ALA A 101 -7.31 15.12 0.17
CA ALA A 101 -8.40 14.34 0.75
C ALA A 101 -7.91 12.97 1.24
N SER A 102 -7.15 12.25 0.41
CA SER A 102 -6.55 10.97 0.77
C SER A 102 -5.60 11.12 1.96
N LYS A 103 -4.75 12.16 1.96
CA LYS A 103 -3.86 12.45 3.09
C LYS A 103 -4.62 12.71 4.38
N HIS A 104 -5.77 13.38 4.30
CA HIS A 104 -6.61 13.66 5.46
C HIS A 104 -7.17 12.36 6.05
N VAL A 105 -7.80 11.52 5.22
CA VAL A 105 -8.37 10.24 5.64
C VAL A 105 -7.28 9.33 6.22
N LEU A 106 -6.14 9.20 5.56
CA LEU A 106 -5.04 8.35 6.04
C LEU A 106 -4.53 8.79 7.42
N ARG A 107 -4.45 10.10 7.68
CA ARG A 107 -4.06 10.61 9.01
C ARG A 107 -5.10 10.29 10.07
N GLN A 108 -6.40 10.27 9.73
CA GLN A 108 -7.47 9.86 10.65
C GLN A 108 -7.36 8.37 11.00
N GLU A 109 -6.96 7.54 10.04
CA GLU A 109 -6.70 6.11 10.21
C GLU A 109 -5.32 5.79 10.85
N GLY A 110 -4.60 6.81 11.32
CA GLY A 110 -3.34 6.63 12.06
C GLY A 110 -2.08 6.51 11.20
N PHE A 111 -2.16 6.78 9.89
CA PHE A 111 -0.98 6.84 9.03
C PHE A 111 -0.22 8.17 9.18
N GLN A 112 1.09 8.06 9.25
CA GLN A 112 2.02 9.14 8.96
C GLN A 112 2.29 9.17 7.45
N VAL A 113 1.62 10.07 6.74
CA VAL A 113 1.90 10.30 5.32
C VAL A 113 3.27 10.96 5.16
N ILE A 114 4.16 10.33 4.40
CA ILE A 114 5.48 10.85 4.06
C ILE A 114 5.31 11.88 2.95
N GLU A 115 5.65 13.14 3.24
CA GLU A 115 5.53 14.23 2.29
C GLU A 115 6.82 14.47 1.50
N GLY A 116 6.66 14.90 0.25
CA GLY A 116 7.74 15.30 -0.64
C GLY A 116 7.78 14.48 -1.92
N HIS A 117 8.85 14.68 -2.68
CA HIS A 117 9.18 13.89 -3.87
C HIS A 117 10.52 13.19 -3.66
N GLY A 118 10.76 12.08 -4.36
CA GLY A 118 12.07 11.44 -4.43
C GLY A 118 12.27 10.20 -3.56
N GLY A 119 11.20 9.52 -3.12
CA GLY A 119 11.32 8.21 -2.45
C GLY A 119 11.79 8.33 -1.00
N ARG A 120 11.26 9.30 -0.26
CA ARG A 120 11.67 9.53 1.13
C ARG A 120 11.30 8.37 2.04
N GLY A 121 10.30 7.57 1.67
CA GLY A 121 9.95 6.33 2.33
C GLY A 121 11.11 5.34 2.38
N PHE A 122 12.02 5.34 1.41
CA PHE A 122 13.21 4.47 1.47
C PHE A 122 14.13 4.84 2.63
N LEU A 123 14.17 6.11 3.05
CA LEU A 123 14.95 6.55 4.21
C LEU A 123 14.33 6.10 5.53
N GLU A 124 13.05 5.74 5.52
CA GLU A 124 12.34 5.24 6.70
C GLU A 124 12.48 3.72 6.85
N VAL A 125 13.03 3.01 5.87
CA VAL A 125 13.22 1.56 5.93
C VAL A 125 14.51 1.21 6.68
N ASP A 126 14.39 0.34 7.68
CA ASP A 126 15.48 -0.22 8.50
C ASP A 126 15.20 -1.70 8.84
N GLU A 127 16.08 -2.34 9.61
CA GLU A 127 15.95 -3.72 10.07
C GLU A 127 14.73 -3.99 10.98
N HIS A 128 14.05 -2.93 11.45
CA HIS A 128 12.85 -2.99 12.30
C HIS A 128 11.57 -2.67 11.52
N SER A 129 11.67 -2.61 10.19
CA SER A 129 10.58 -2.27 9.30
C SER A 129 9.95 -3.51 8.67
N LEU A 130 8.63 -3.57 8.65
CA LEU A 130 7.91 -4.32 7.63
C LEU A 130 7.67 -3.41 6.43
N VAL A 131 8.10 -3.82 5.25
CA VAL A 131 7.81 -3.08 4.01
C VAL A 131 6.58 -3.69 3.34
N PHE A 132 5.60 -2.86 3.03
CA PHE A 132 4.40 -3.25 2.30
C PHE A 132 4.33 -2.53 0.96
N THR A 133 4.30 -3.27 -0.14
CA THR A 133 4.30 -2.70 -1.49
C THR A 133 3.36 -3.48 -2.41
N VAL A 134 2.28 -2.84 -2.82
CA VAL A 134 1.28 -3.40 -3.75
C VAL A 134 1.02 -2.36 -4.82
N ARG A 135 1.15 -2.74 -6.10
CA ARG A 135 1.00 -1.83 -7.26
C ARG A 135 1.89 -0.57 -7.16
N CYS A 136 3.16 -0.77 -6.89
CA CYS A 136 4.14 0.31 -6.95
C CYS A 136 4.83 0.31 -8.32
N ASN A 137 4.87 1.46 -9.00
CA ASN A 137 5.54 1.62 -10.30
C ASN A 137 7.06 1.82 -10.16
N VAL A 138 7.59 1.65 -8.95
CA VAL A 138 9.02 1.66 -8.66
C VAL A 138 9.46 0.30 -8.09
N PRO A 139 10.72 -0.12 -8.30
CA PRO A 139 11.19 -1.45 -7.92
C PRO A 139 11.51 -1.56 -6.43
N VAL A 140 10.52 -1.31 -5.56
CA VAL A 140 10.68 -1.26 -4.08
C VAL A 140 11.41 -2.49 -3.56
N LYS A 141 11.03 -3.68 -4.02
CA LYS A 141 11.65 -4.94 -3.59
C LYS A 141 13.15 -4.99 -3.90
N GLN A 142 13.55 -4.54 -5.09
CA GLN A 142 14.96 -4.56 -5.50
C GLN A 142 15.75 -3.50 -4.73
N VAL A 143 15.22 -2.27 -4.65
CA VAL A 143 15.86 -1.16 -3.94
C VAL A 143 16.04 -1.49 -2.47
N VAL A 144 14.97 -1.92 -1.79
CA VAL A 144 15.05 -2.28 -0.38
C VAL A 144 16.02 -3.44 -0.21
N GLY A 145 15.87 -4.56 -0.93
CA GLY A 145 16.74 -5.72 -0.78
C GLY A 145 18.24 -5.47 -1.01
N GLU A 146 18.60 -4.43 -1.77
CA GLU A 146 20.00 -4.03 -1.98
C GLU A 146 20.50 -2.99 -0.97
N LEU A 147 19.64 -2.11 -0.45
CA LEU A 147 20.03 -1.03 0.45
C LEU A 147 19.91 -1.42 1.93
N VAL A 148 18.89 -2.20 2.30
CA VAL A 148 18.50 -2.49 3.69
C VAL A 148 17.83 -3.87 3.77
N GLN A 149 18.09 -4.63 4.83
CA GLN A 149 17.37 -5.89 5.07
C GLN A 149 16.21 -5.66 6.06
N PRO A 150 14.97 -5.37 5.59
CA PRO A 150 13.84 -5.17 6.48
C PRO A 150 13.48 -6.45 7.23
N ALA A 151 12.81 -6.30 8.37
CA ALA A 151 12.27 -7.39 9.17
C ALA A 151 11.33 -8.31 8.36
N ALA A 152 10.55 -7.72 7.46
CA ALA A 152 9.69 -8.45 6.54
C ALA A 152 9.38 -7.62 5.29
N LEU A 153 9.10 -8.30 4.18
CA LEU A 153 8.61 -7.68 2.95
C LEU A 153 7.33 -8.39 2.51
N VAL A 154 6.24 -7.64 2.41
CA VAL A 154 4.96 -8.09 1.86
C VAL A 154 4.78 -7.40 0.50
N TRP A 155 4.75 -8.19 -0.57
CA TRP A 155 4.66 -7.68 -1.93
C TRP A 155 3.64 -8.45 -2.76
N ALA A 156 3.01 -7.77 -3.73
CA ALA A 156 2.22 -8.43 -4.75
C ALA A 156 3.15 -9.04 -5.83
N PRO A 157 2.96 -10.31 -6.23
CA PRO A 157 3.75 -10.90 -7.31
C PRO A 157 3.53 -10.10 -8.60
N VAL A 158 4.62 -9.71 -9.27
CA VAL A 158 4.56 -9.11 -10.60
C VAL A 158 4.17 -10.21 -11.57
N ASN A 159 3.08 -10.03 -12.33
CA ASN A 159 2.71 -10.98 -13.35
C ASN A 159 3.70 -10.81 -14.51
N LEU A 160 4.48 -11.85 -14.82
CA LEU A 160 5.53 -11.77 -15.86
C LEU A 160 4.96 -11.41 -17.24
N THR A 161 3.66 -11.66 -17.47
CA THR A 161 2.95 -11.23 -18.68
C THR A 161 2.92 -9.71 -18.86
N ASP A 162 2.92 -8.95 -17.76
CA ASP A 162 2.96 -7.48 -17.78
C ASP A 162 4.37 -6.98 -18.19
N ILE A 163 5.41 -7.73 -17.83
CA ILE A 163 6.81 -7.45 -18.19
C ILE A 163 7.09 -7.84 -19.66
N THR A 164 6.56 -8.97 -20.13
CA THR A 164 6.83 -9.47 -21.50
C THR A 164 6.17 -8.65 -22.62
N ASN A 165 5.19 -7.80 -22.30
CA ASN A 165 4.56 -6.95 -23.29
C ASN A 165 5.35 -5.69 -23.65
N GLY A 166 6.44 -5.36 -22.93
CA GLY A 166 7.52 -4.46 -23.37
C GLY A 166 7.13 -3.09 -23.96
N LYS A 167 5.86 -2.70 -23.87
CA LYS A 167 5.34 -1.45 -24.42
C LYS A 167 5.26 -0.48 -23.27
N TRP A 168 6.32 0.31 -23.15
CA TRP A 168 6.32 1.60 -22.48
C TRP A 168 5.14 2.41 -23.02
N ASN A 169 4.01 2.41 -22.30
CA ASN A 169 2.88 3.24 -22.67
C ASN A 169 3.16 4.64 -22.15
N LYS A 170 3.45 5.56 -23.08
CA LYS A 170 3.50 6.99 -22.79
C LYS A 170 2.05 7.47 -22.69
N GLU A 171 1.56 7.66 -21.47
CA GLU A 171 0.34 8.44 -21.26
C GLU A 171 0.72 9.91 -21.07
N ILE A 172 0.10 10.77 -21.87
CA ILE A 172 0.18 12.22 -21.72
C ILE A 172 -1.06 12.63 -20.94
N MET A 173 -0.91 12.80 -19.63
CA MET A 173 -1.96 13.37 -18.78
C MET A 173 -1.61 14.84 -18.52
N ASN A 174 -2.55 15.75 -18.83
CA ASN A 174 -2.40 17.19 -18.61
C ASN A 174 -1.13 17.82 -19.24
N GLY A 175 -0.74 17.37 -20.44
CA GLY A 175 0.42 17.92 -21.16
C GLY A 175 1.78 17.57 -20.56
N LYS A 176 1.83 16.72 -19.52
CA LYS A 176 3.08 16.15 -19.00
C LYS A 176 3.11 14.66 -19.34
N THR A 177 4.21 14.23 -19.94
CA THR A 177 4.46 12.82 -20.21
C THR A 177 4.84 12.16 -18.90
N THR A 178 4.05 11.21 -18.44
CA THR A 178 4.42 10.34 -17.33
C THR A 178 4.65 8.95 -17.89
N VAL A 179 5.81 8.38 -17.61
CA VAL A 179 6.09 6.97 -17.89
C VAL A 179 5.48 6.17 -16.75
N ILE A 180 4.49 5.35 -17.07
CA ILE A 180 3.86 4.44 -16.12
C ILE A 180 4.51 3.07 -16.35
N VAL A 181 5.09 2.52 -15.28
CA VAL A 181 5.66 1.17 -15.22
C VAL A 181 4.56 0.21 -14.79
#